data_AF-I2G2D1-F1
#
_entry.id   AF-I2G2D1-F1
#
_cell.length_a   1.000
_cell.length_b   1.000
_cell.length_c   1.000
_cell.angle_alpha   90.00
_cell.angle_beta   90.00
_cell.angle_gamma   90.00
#
_symmetry.space_group_name_H-M   'P 1'
#
loop_
_entity.id
_entity.type
_entity.pdbx_description
1 polymer ?
#
loop_
_entity_poly.entity_id
_entity_poly.type
_entity_poly.pdbx_seq_one_letter_code
_entity_poly.pdbx_strand_id
1 'polypeptide(L)'
;MALPPSLQALSIGSLTAPNTLELYLDYLCPFSAKQLKGVNEHLLPLVIGDSAQYKNKVRIVIRPYPQPWHSSSTLLHESALAVAKIALTDPARTAIPDRNAFWLYSLELMKEQERFFDGPARGKAPDQIRGELATLVIETVGEGPKKRNQEAIHRDLQGTPLGQSVKNLIRVEKEGNGGSAVVPELKYCVKLGRQNGIHVTPTCLWNGLVEGSISSSFDQTAWKEFLAKQLS
;
A
#
# COMPACT_ATOMS: atom_id res chain seq x y z
N MET A 1 13.29 -7.67 5.11
CA MET A 1 13.90 -6.45 4.52
C MET A 1 13.51 -5.22 5.33
N ALA A 2 14.43 -4.27 5.50
CA ALA A 2 14.21 -3.13 6.40
C ALA A 2 13.25 -2.08 5.80
N LEU A 3 12.36 -1.55 6.64
CA LEU A 3 11.58 -0.33 6.39
C LEU A 3 12.13 0.77 7.31
N PRO A 4 12.26 2.02 6.84
CA PRO A 4 12.56 3.12 7.74
C PRO A 4 11.39 3.33 8.71
N PRO A 5 11.59 3.97 9.88
CA PRO A 5 10.54 4.20 10.86
C PRO A 5 9.29 4.89 10.30
N SER A 6 9.46 5.83 9.37
CA SER A 6 8.35 6.56 8.73
C SER A 6 7.49 5.71 7.79
N LEU A 7 7.95 4.51 7.40
CA LEU A 7 7.28 3.64 6.45
C LEU A 7 6.86 2.28 7.06
N GLN A 8 6.84 2.13 8.38
CA GLN A 8 6.43 0.86 9.01
C GLN A 8 5.01 0.41 8.62
N ALA A 9 4.11 1.36 8.37
CA ALA A 9 2.74 1.10 7.94
C ALA A 9 2.62 0.39 6.59
N LEU A 10 3.68 0.37 5.77
CA LEU A 10 3.70 -0.33 4.48
C LEU A 10 3.71 -1.86 4.64
N SER A 11 3.75 -2.37 5.87
CA SER A 11 3.83 -3.80 6.16
C SER A 11 2.78 -4.29 7.14
N ILE A 12 2.44 -5.56 6.98
CA ILE A 12 1.57 -6.34 7.86
C ILE A 12 2.23 -7.69 8.19
N GLY A 13 1.71 -8.39 9.18
CA GLY A 13 2.26 -9.66 9.69
C GLY A 13 3.31 -9.46 10.78
N SER A 14 3.77 -10.58 11.35
CA SER A 14 4.64 -10.57 12.53
C SER A 14 5.92 -9.77 12.28
N LEU A 15 6.26 -8.91 13.23
CA LEU A 15 7.52 -8.15 13.23
C LEU A 15 8.75 -9.05 13.35
N THR A 16 8.56 -10.26 13.90
CA THR A 16 9.60 -11.28 14.07
C THR A 16 9.54 -12.38 13.01
N ALA A 17 8.72 -12.21 11.97
CA ALA A 17 8.65 -13.19 10.89
C ALA A 17 10.03 -13.34 10.22
N PRO A 18 10.55 -14.58 10.06
CA PRO A 18 11.86 -14.82 9.46
C PRO A 18 11.89 -14.48 7.96
N ASN A 19 10.73 -14.52 7.27
CA ASN A 19 10.64 -14.27 5.85
C ASN A 19 9.88 -12.98 5.53
N THR A 20 10.26 -12.33 4.43
CA THR A 20 9.56 -11.15 3.90
C THR A 20 9.11 -11.40 2.46
N LEU A 21 7.82 -11.19 2.20
CA LEU A 21 7.29 -11.03 0.85
C LEU A 21 7.10 -9.53 0.57
N GLU A 22 7.76 -9.01 -0.46
CA GLU A 22 7.58 -7.62 -0.89
C GLU A 22 6.85 -7.56 -2.22
N LEU A 23 5.84 -6.70 -2.29
CA LEU A 23 4.98 -6.52 -3.46
C LEU A 23 5.25 -5.13 -4.04
N TYR A 24 5.98 -5.03 -5.13
CA TYR A 24 6.07 -3.79 -5.91
C TYR A 24 4.80 -3.65 -6.74
N LEU A 25 3.99 -2.64 -6.40
CA LEU A 25 2.66 -2.44 -6.95
C LEU A 25 2.52 -1.02 -7.48
N ASP A 26 1.82 -0.90 -8.61
CA ASP A 26 1.30 0.38 -9.10
C ASP A 26 -0.22 0.41 -8.89
N TYR A 27 -0.73 1.40 -8.16
CA TYR A 27 -2.16 1.58 -7.89
C TYR A 27 -3.03 1.84 -9.13
N LEU A 28 -2.44 2.10 -10.29
CA LEU A 28 -3.15 2.24 -11.57
C LEU A 28 -3.02 1.00 -12.47
N CYS A 29 -2.26 -0.02 -12.06
CA CYS A 29 -2.04 -1.24 -12.85
C CYS A 29 -3.09 -2.31 -12.52
N PRO A 30 -3.90 -2.77 -13.49
CA PRO A 30 -4.90 -3.81 -13.26
C PRO A 30 -4.33 -5.13 -12.74
N PHE A 31 -3.11 -5.50 -13.16
CA PHE A 31 -2.43 -6.70 -12.65
C PHE A 31 -1.95 -6.54 -11.21
N SER A 32 -1.59 -5.31 -10.81
CA SER A 32 -1.25 -5.01 -9.41
C SER A 32 -2.49 -5.09 -8.51
N ALA A 33 -3.63 -4.59 -8.98
CA ALA A 33 -4.91 -4.77 -8.29
C ALA A 33 -5.27 -6.25 -8.14
N LYS A 34 -5.13 -7.04 -9.21
CA LYS A 34 -5.35 -8.50 -9.17
C LYS A 34 -4.43 -9.18 -8.14
N GLN A 35 -3.14 -8.84 -8.14
CA GLN A 35 -2.15 -9.38 -7.20
C GLN A 35 -2.51 -9.06 -5.75
N LEU A 36 -2.83 -7.79 -5.44
CA LEU A 36 -3.13 -7.38 -4.07
C LEU A 36 -4.45 -8.00 -3.59
N LYS A 37 -5.47 -8.08 -4.44
CA LYS A 37 -6.72 -8.78 -4.16
C LYS A 37 -6.46 -10.27 -3.85
N GLY A 38 -5.71 -10.96 -4.70
CA GLY A 38 -5.35 -12.36 -4.49
C GLY A 38 -4.53 -12.58 -3.22
N VAL A 39 -3.59 -11.68 -2.89
CA VAL A 39 -2.87 -11.72 -1.62
C VAL A 39 -3.84 -11.58 -0.44
N ASN A 40 -4.77 -10.63 -0.51
CA ASN A 40 -5.75 -10.40 0.55
C ASN A 40 -6.68 -11.61 0.76
N GLU A 41 -7.18 -12.20 -0.32
CA GLU A 41 -8.17 -13.28 -0.28
C GLU A 41 -7.56 -14.67 -0.07
N HIS A 42 -6.37 -14.92 -0.62
CA HIS A 42 -5.80 -16.27 -0.70
C HIS A 42 -4.54 -16.45 0.16
N LEU A 43 -3.67 -15.43 0.25
CA LEU A 43 -2.44 -15.52 1.03
C LEU A 43 -2.67 -15.18 2.50
N LEU A 44 -3.36 -14.09 2.82
CA LEU A 44 -3.51 -13.64 4.22
C LEU A 44 -4.09 -14.72 5.14
N PRO A 45 -5.14 -15.49 4.76
CA PRO A 45 -5.65 -16.55 5.63
C PRO A 45 -4.63 -17.66 5.95
N LEU A 46 -3.57 -17.78 5.16
CA LEU A 46 -2.51 -18.77 5.37
C LEU A 46 -1.43 -18.28 6.34
N VAL A 47 -1.24 -16.97 6.50
CA VAL A 47 -0.11 -16.39 7.26
C VAL A 47 -0.53 -15.46 8.41
N ILE A 48 -1.76 -14.94 8.41
CA ILE A 48 -2.31 -14.03 9.43
C ILE A 48 -3.51 -14.69 10.13
N GLY A 49 -3.56 -14.56 11.45
CA GLY A 49 -4.63 -15.11 12.30
C GLY A 49 -4.17 -16.29 13.14
N ASP A 50 -4.94 -16.63 14.17
CA ASP A 50 -4.54 -17.65 15.13
C ASP A 50 -4.54 -19.07 14.57
N SER A 51 -5.40 -19.34 13.59
CA SER A 51 -5.54 -20.62 12.89
C SER A 51 -4.70 -20.72 11.61
N ALA A 52 -3.91 -19.69 11.27
CA ALA A 52 -3.13 -19.66 10.05
C ALA A 52 -2.01 -20.71 10.05
N GLN A 53 -1.94 -21.53 9.00
CA GLN A 53 -0.96 -22.62 8.87
C GLN A 53 0.49 -22.12 8.99
N TYR A 54 0.78 -20.95 8.43
CA TYR A 54 2.10 -20.33 8.40
C TYR A 54 2.14 -19.07 9.28
N LYS A 55 1.39 -19.07 10.39
CA LYS A 55 1.35 -17.97 11.36
C LYS A 55 2.76 -17.52 11.75
N ASN A 56 2.98 -16.21 11.73
CA ASN A 56 4.25 -15.57 12.09
C ASN A 56 5.46 -15.99 11.22
N LYS A 57 5.27 -16.68 10.09
CA LYS A 57 6.38 -17.10 9.22
C LYS A 57 6.74 -16.07 8.15
N VAL A 58 5.78 -15.22 7.76
CA VAL A 58 5.91 -14.27 6.65
C VAL A 58 5.42 -12.89 7.07
N ARG A 59 6.24 -11.87 6.83
CA ARG A 59 5.85 -10.46 6.84
C ARG A 59 5.61 -10.01 5.41
N ILE A 60 4.51 -9.31 5.16
CA ILE A 60 4.18 -8.80 3.83
C ILE A 60 4.41 -7.29 3.81
N VAL A 61 5.08 -6.81 2.76
CA VAL A 61 5.37 -5.39 2.55
C VAL A 61 4.84 -4.97 1.19
N ILE A 62 4.05 -3.92 1.12
CA ILE A 62 3.74 -3.25 -0.15
C ILE A 62 4.81 -2.19 -0.41
N ARG A 63 5.31 -2.17 -1.64
CA ARG A 63 6.25 -1.18 -2.16
C ARG A 63 5.53 -0.37 -3.24
N PRO A 64 5.02 0.83 -2.91
CA PRO A 64 4.42 1.72 -3.91
C PRO A 64 5.44 2.05 -5.01
N TYR A 65 5.13 1.74 -6.26
CA TYR A 65 6.03 1.92 -7.40
C TYR A 65 5.26 2.41 -8.64
N PRO A 66 5.09 3.73 -8.79
CA PRO A 66 4.28 4.29 -9.88
C PRO A 66 4.97 4.07 -11.23
N GLN A 67 4.22 3.61 -12.22
CA GLN A 67 4.73 3.48 -13.59
C GLN A 67 4.57 4.80 -14.34
N PRO A 68 5.61 5.26 -15.04
CA PRO A 68 5.62 6.58 -15.68
C PRO A 68 4.64 6.70 -16.88
N TRP A 69 4.17 5.57 -17.42
CA TRP A 69 3.16 5.55 -18.49
C TRP A 69 1.72 5.54 -17.97
N HIS A 70 1.51 5.53 -16.65
CA HIS A 70 0.20 5.68 -16.02
C HIS A 70 0.06 7.10 -15.48
N SER A 71 -0.64 7.97 -16.21
CA SER A 71 -0.52 9.44 -16.05
C SER A 71 -0.88 9.95 -14.64
N SER A 72 -1.88 9.37 -14.01
CA SER A 72 -2.35 9.75 -12.67
C SER A 72 -1.68 8.95 -11.55
N SER A 73 -0.88 7.93 -11.86
CA SER A 73 -0.38 6.95 -10.89
C SER A 73 0.39 7.61 -9.74
N THR A 74 1.24 8.59 -10.04
CA THR A 74 1.98 9.33 -9.01
C THR A 74 1.06 9.93 -7.94
N LEU A 75 -0.11 10.46 -8.33
CA LEU A 75 -1.06 11.08 -7.41
C LEU A 75 -1.68 10.05 -6.44
N LEU A 76 -1.99 8.85 -6.94
CA LEU A 76 -2.50 7.74 -6.11
C LEU A 76 -1.42 7.26 -5.12
N HIS A 77 -0.16 7.26 -5.52
CA HIS A 77 0.94 6.88 -4.64
C HIS A 77 1.20 7.95 -3.57
N GLU A 78 1.09 9.24 -3.91
CA GLU A 78 1.14 10.33 -2.94
C GLU A 78 0.03 10.18 -1.89
N SER A 79 -1.22 9.88 -2.29
CA SER A 79 -2.30 9.67 -1.32
C SER A 79 -2.08 8.45 -0.44
N ALA A 80 -1.58 7.34 -0.99
CA ALA A 80 -1.23 6.15 -0.20
C ALA A 80 -0.15 6.45 0.85
N LEU A 81 0.91 7.17 0.46
CA LEU A 81 1.99 7.55 1.38
C LEU A 81 1.55 8.60 2.40
N ALA A 82 0.61 9.48 2.04
CA ALA A 82 -0.04 10.36 3.02
C ALA A 82 -0.77 9.54 4.09
N VAL A 83 -1.50 8.49 3.69
CA VAL A 83 -2.14 7.54 4.63
C VAL A 83 -1.11 6.82 5.50
N ALA A 84 0.01 6.38 4.94
CA ALA A 84 1.09 5.77 5.74
C ALA A 84 1.59 6.72 6.84
N LYS A 85 1.71 8.02 6.55
CA LYS A 85 2.24 9.02 7.48
C LYS A 85 1.29 9.34 8.64
N ILE A 86 -0.02 9.28 8.39
CA ILE A 86 -1.08 9.44 9.39
C ILE A 86 -1.51 8.12 10.05
N ALA A 87 -0.97 6.98 9.62
CA ALA A 87 -1.28 5.70 10.25
C ALA A 87 -0.82 5.68 11.72
N LEU A 88 -1.37 4.73 12.49
CA LEU A 88 -0.85 4.45 13.83
C LEU A 88 0.64 4.08 13.77
N THR A 89 1.40 4.51 14.77
CA THR A 89 2.85 4.28 14.83
C THR A 89 3.22 3.02 15.58
N ASP A 90 2.29 2.40 16.30
CA ASP A 90 2.49 1.14 17.00
C ASP A 90 2.58 -0.02 15.98
N PRO A 91 3.77 -0.63 15.80
CA PRO A 91 3.95 -1.69 14.81
C PRO A 91 3.12 -2.95 15.13
N ALA A 92 2.76 -3.19 16.39
CA ALA A 92 1.89 -4.30 16.76
C ALA A 92 0.46 -4.10 16.25
N ARG A 93 -0.01 -2.85 16.18
CA ARG A 93 -1.31 -2.53 15.57
C ARG A 93 -1.24 -2.57 14.05
N THR A 94 -0.23 -1.97 13.43
CA THR A 94 -0.11 -1.96 11.96
C THR A 94 0.24 -3.33 11.38
N ALA A 95 0.75 -4.26 12.18
CA ALA A 95 0.92 -5.66 11.78
C ALA A 95 -0.41 -6.35 11.47
N ILE A 96 -1.53 -5.87 12.00
CA ILE A 96 -2.85 -6.46 11.82
C ILE A 96 -3.55 -5.77 10.63
N PRO A 97 -3.94 -6.49 9.55
CA PRO A 97 -4.43 -5.87 8.32
C PRO A 97 -5.65 -4.95 8.50
N ASP A 98 -6.61 -5.34 9.34
CA ASP A 98 -7.84 -4.58 9.62
C ASP A 98 -7.60 -3.34 10.50
N ARG A 99 -6.42 -3.22 11.11
CA ARG A 99 -5.98 -2.06 11.91
C ARG A 99 -4.92 -1.23 11.21
N ASN A 100 -4.52 -1.60 10.00
CA ASN A 100 -3.53 -0.88 9.21
C ASN A 100 -4.21 0.00 8.16
N ALA A 101 -4.23 1.31 8.40
CA ALA A 101 -4.82 2.29 7.49
C ALA A 101 -4.25 2.25 6.07
N PHE A 102 -2.92 2.07 5.94
CA PHE A 102 -2.26 2.00 4.64
C PHE A 102 -2.68 0.75 3.87
N TRP A 103 -2.77 -0.41 4.53
CA TRP A 103 -3.24 -1.65 3.91
C TRP A 103 -4.68 -1.52 3.40
N LEU A 104 -5.59 -1.05 4.26
CA LEU A 104 -7.00 -0.88 3.90
C LEU A 104 -7.19 0.14 2.78
N TYR A 105 -6.48 1.26 2.82
CA TYR A 105 -6.53 2.25 1.74
C TYR A 105 -5.90 1.75 0.45
N SER A 106 -4.86 0.92 0.51
CA SER A 106 -4.29 0.28 -0.69
C SER A 106 -5.31 -0.63 -1.38
N LEU A 107 -6.11 -1.38 -0.62
CA LEU A 107 -7.20 -2.19 -1.18
C LEU A 107 -8.29 -1.33 -1.81
N GLU A 108 -8.68 -0.23 -1.13
CA GLU A 108 -9.71 0.66 -1.67
C GLU A 108 -9.23 1.40 -2.93
N LEU A 109 -7.97 1.85 -2.98
CA LEU A 109 -7.36 2.42 -4.19
C LEU A 109 -7.45 1.46 -5.38
N MET A 110 -7.09 0.18 -5.17
CA MET A 110 -7.16 -0.83 -6.23
C MET A 110 -8.59 -1.12 -6.67
N LYS A 111 -9.57 -1.03 -5.75
CA LYS A 111 -10.99 -1.19 -6.05
C LYS A 111 -11.54 -0.03 -6.87
N GLU A 112 -11.12 1.20 -6.56
CA GLU A 112 -11.59 2.43 -7.22
C GLU A 112 -10.71 2.83 -8.43
N GLN A 113 -9.70 2.04 -8.78
CA GLN A 113 -8.63 2.41 -9.73
C GLN A 113 -9.15 2.88 -11.09
N GLU A 114 -10.26 2.30 -11.58
CA GLU A 114 -10.78 2.60 -12.93
C GLU A 114 -11.20 4.06 -13.06
N ARG A 115 -11.63 4.70 -11.96
CA ARG A 115 -11.97 6.13 -11.90
C ARG A 115 -10.79 7.05 -12.21
N PHE A 116 -9.58 6.54 -12.03
CA PHE A 116 -8.34 7.27 -12.18
C PHE A 116 -7.53 6.85 -13.42
N PHE A 117 -8.00 5.86 -14.18
CA PHE A 117 -7.37 5.48 -15.46
C PHE A 117 -7.26 6.69 -16.41
N ASP A 118 -6.31 6.61 -17.35
CA ASP A 118 -5.99 7.73 -18.25
C ASP A 118 -7.22 8.28 -18.97
N GLY A 119 -8.13 7.40 -19.43
CA GLY A 119 -9.38 7.80 -20.09
C GLY A 119 -10.27 8.68 -19.21
N PRO A 120 -10.74 8.20 -18.04
CA PRO A 120 -11.52 9.01 -17.10
C PRO A 120 -10.79 10.22 -16.49
N ALA A 121 -9.46 10.14 -16.34
CA ALA A 121 -8.66 11.22 -15.75
C ALA A 121 -8.22 12.31 -16.76
N ARG A 122 -8.32 12.07 -18.07
CA ARG A 122 -7.75 12.94 -19.13
C ARG A 122 -8.07 14.43 -19.04
N GLY A 123 -9.25 14.78 -18.54
CA GLY A 123 -9.73 16.16 -18.44
C GLY A 123 -9.60 16.77 -17.05
N LYS A 124 -9.06 16.03 -16.08
CA LYS A 124 -8.97 16.46 -14.69
C LYS A 124 -7.62 17.12 -14.43
N ALA A 125 -7.64 18.29 -13.80
CA ALA A 125 -6.43 18.87 -13.24
C ALA A 125 -5.91 18.00 -12.08
N PRO A 126 -4.60 17.95 -11.82
CA PRO A 126 -4.03 17.18 -10.71
C PRO A 126 -4.67 17.47 -9.35
N ASP A 127 -5.05 18.72 -9.08
CA ASP A 127 -5.68 19.10 -7.81
C ASP A 127 -7.13 18.60 -7.67
N GLN A 128 -7.84 18.42 -8.79
CA GLN A 128 -9.16 17.76 -8.77
C GLN A 128 -9.00 16.29 -8.38
N ILE A 129 -8.00 15.59 -8.95
CA ILE A 129 -7.69 14.20 -8.61
C ILE A 129 -7.27 14.09 -7.15
N ARG A 130 -6.40 14.99 -6.65
CA ARG A 130 -6.04 15.04 -5.22
C ARG A 130 -7.25 15.26 -4.32
N GLY A 131 -8.19 16.10 -4.73
CA GLY A 131 -9.46 16.31 -4.04
C GLY A 131 -10.26 15.00 -3.93
N GLU A 132 -10.43 14.28 -5.04
CA GLU A 132 -11.10 12.98 -5.07
C GLU A 132 -10.38 11.93 -4.19
N LEU A 133 -9.05 11.89 -4.24
CA LEU A 133 -8.25 10.99 -3.41
C LEU A 133 -8.35 11.33 -1.92
N ALA A 134 -8.37 12.61 -1.54
CA ALA A 134 -8.55 13.03 -0.16
C ALA A 134 -9.93 12.62 0.38
N THR A 135 -10.98 12.76 -0.43
CA THR A 135 -12.32 12.24 -0.09
C THR A 135 -12.29 10.74 0.13
N LEU A 136 -11.66 9.99 -0.79
CA LEU A 136 -11.54 8.53 -0.65
C LEU A 136 -10.80 8.15 0.64
N VAL A 137 -9.72 8.85 1.01
CA VAL A 137 -9.03 8.62 2.28
C VAL A 137 -9.99 8.80 3.46
N ILE A 138 -10.73 9.91 3.51
CA ILE A 138 -11.67 10.20 4.62
C ILE A 138 -12.71 9.09 4.75
N GLU A 139 -13.27 8.64 3.62
CA GLU A 139 -14.24 7.54 3.58
C GLU A 139 -13.63 6.23 4.08
N THR A 140 -12.43 5.87 3.63
CA THR A 140 -11.80 4.59 3.96
C THR A 140 -11.27 4.53 5.39
N VAL A 141 -10.52 5.54 5.83
CA VAL A 141 -9.74 5.50 7.10
C VAL A 141 -10.37 6.31 8.22
N GLY A 142 -11.29 7.24 7.91
CA GLY A 142 -12.02 8.03 8.89
C GLY A 142 -13.42 7.47 9.18
N GLU A 143 -14.26 7.34 8.15
CA GLU A 143 -15.63 6.84 8.29
C GLU A 143 -15.71 5.32 8.35
N GLY A 144 -14.92 4.62 7.54
CA GLY A 144 -14.91 3.16 7.44
C GLY A 144 -14.78 2.45 8.80
N PRO A 145 -13.79 2.78 9.64
CA PRO A 145 -13.65 2.18 10.96
C PRO A 145 -14.86 2.43 11.86
N LYS A 146 -15.42 3.65 11.83
CA LYS A 146 -16.63 4.00 12.60
C LYS A 146 -17.82 3.14 12.19
N LYS A 147 -18.04 2.97 10.88
CA LYS A 147 -19.11 2.11 10.32
C LYS A 147 -18.97 0.64 10.76
N ARG A 148 -17.76 0.18 11.06
CA ARG A 148 -17.46 -1.18 11.55
C ARG A 148 -17.37 -1.27 13.08
N ASN A 149 -17.68 -0.22 13.83
CA ASN A 149 -17.47 -0.14 15.29
C ASN A 149 -16.02 -0.47 15.71
N GLN A 150 -15.04 -0.08 14.89
CA GLN A 150 -13.62 -0.26 15.14
C GLN A 150 -13.01 1.02 15.73
N GLU A 151 -11.95 0.84 16.53
CA GLU A 151 -11.10 1.96 16.96
C GLU A 151 -10.50 2.71 15.75
N ALA A 152 -10.10 3.95 15.96
CA ALA A 152 -9.40 4.71 14.95
C ALA A 152 -8.09 4.01 14.54
N ILE A 153 -7.88 3.90 13.23
CA ILE A 153 -6.70 3.27 12.62
C ILE A 153 -5.67 4.30 12.11
N HIS A 154 -5.90 5.56 12.44
CA HIS A 154 -5.06 6.70 12.12
C HIS A 154 -4.78 7.55 13.37
N ARG A 155 -3.86 8.49 13.26
CA ARG A 155 -3.59 9.53 14.26
C ARG A 155 -3.72 10.92 13.64
N ASP A 156 -4.08 11.89 14.47
CA ASP A 156 -4.00 13.30 14.07
C ASP A 156 -2.55 13.76 14.05
N LEU A 157 -2.18 14.53 13.02
CA LEU A 157 -0.86 15.14 12.94
C LEU A 157 -0.91 16.53 13.55
N GLN A 158 -0.23 16.72 14.68
CA GLN A 158 -0.13 18.02 15.36
C GLN A 158 -1.53 18.63 15.66
N GLY A 159 -2.50 17.79 16.04
CA GLY A 159 -3.88 18.23 16.31
C GLY A 159 -4.69 18.61 15.07
N THR A 160 -4.15 18.39 13.86
CA THR A 160 -4.86 18.67 12.60
C THR A 160 -5.80 17.50 12.25
N PRO A 161 -7.11 17.74 12.05
CA PRO A 161 -8.06 16.68 11.70
C PRO A 161 -7.67 15.94 10.43
N LEU A 162 -8.03 14.65 10.33
CA LEU A 162 -7.74 13.76 9.19
C LEU A 162 -7.84 14.44 7.82
N GLY A 163 -9.00 15.00 7.49
CA GLY A 163 -9.26 15.56 6.17
C GLY A 163 -8.30 16.70 5.81
N GLN A 164 -7.97 17.54 6.79
CA GLN A 164 -7.01 18.63 6.58
C GLN A 164 -5.56 18.10 6.55
N SER A 165 -5.24 17.11 7.38
CA SER A 165 -3.92 16.46 7.38
C SER A 165 -3.62 15.85 6.01
N VAL A 166 -4.55 15.08 5.43
CA VAL A 166 -4.36 14.46 4.11
C VAL A 166 -4.21 15.51 3.03
N LYS A 167 -5.09 16.52 2.99
CA LYS A 167 -4.99 17.63 2.04
C LYS A 167 -3.64 18.35 2.12
N ASN A 168 -3.16 18.65 3.34
CA ASN A 168 -1.85 19.27 3.54
C ASN A 168 -0.69 18.39 3.08
N LEU A 169 -0.83 17.06 3.19
CA LEU A 169 0.22 16.13 2.80
C LEU A 169 0.34 15.96 1.28
N ILE A 170 -0.79 15.94 0.56
CA ILE A 170 -0.80 15.68 -0.89
C ILE A 170 -0.86 16.95 -1.75
N ARG A 171 -1.19 18.11 -1.18
CA ARG A 171 -1.20 19.37 -1.94
C ARG A 171 0.21 19.70 -2.45
N VAL A 172 0.25 20.44 -3.55
CA VAL A 172 1.47 21.07 -4.05
C VAL A 172 1.31 22.58 -3.88
N GLU A 173 2.39 23.26 -3.50
CA GLU A 173 2.38 24.71 -3.35
C GLU A 173 2.20 25.40 -4.71
N LYS A 174 1.56 26.57 -4.71
CA LYS A 174 1.19 27.28 -5.95
C LYS A 174 2.39 27.70 -6.79
N GLU A 175 3.54 27.90 -6.14
CA GLU A 175 4.77 28.36 -6.75
C GLU A 175 5.90 27.37 -6.48
N GLY A 176 6.79 27.20 -7.46
CA GLY A 176 7.97 26.34 -7.34
C GLY A 176 7.75 24.88 -7.78
N ASN A 177 8.69 24.01 -7.43
CA ASN A 177 8.77 22.60 -7.87
C ASN A 177 8.97 21.62 -6.71
N GLY A 178 8.60 22.01 -5.48
CA GLY A 178 8.82 21.20 -4.28
C GLY A 178 8.02 19.89 -4.23
N GLY A 179 6.94 19.80 -5.02
CA GLY A 179 6.00 18.68 -4.97
C GLY A 179 5.21 18.64 -3.67
N SER A 180 4.65 17.47 -3.33
CA SER A 180 3.88 17.26 -2.11
C SER A 180 4.75 16.93 -0.89
N ALA A 181 4.20 16.98 0.31
CA ALA A 181 4.92 16.72 1.57
C ALA A 181 5.24 15.23 1.82
N VAL A 182 4.92 14.36 0.85
CA VAL A 182 5.19 12.91 0.85
C VAL A 182 6.16 12.49 -0.27
N VAL A 183 6.64 13.45 -1.07
CA VAL A 183 7.66 13.21 -2.10
C VAL A 183 8.93 12.53 -1.56
N PRO A 184 9.45 12.86 -0.36
CA PRO A 184 10.61 12.15 0.20
C PRO A 184 10.37 10.63 0.35
N GLU A 185 9.20 10.24 0.86
CA GLU A 185 8.80 8.84 0.98
C GLU A 185 8.63 8.18 -0.39
N LEU A 186 8.02 8.89 -1.36
CA LEU A 186 7.87 8.36 -2.71
C LEU A 186 9.23 8.13 -3.39
N LYS A 187 10.14 9.10 -3.26
CA LYS A 187 11.53 8.98 -3.74
C LYS A 187 12.24 7.79 -3.10
N TYR A 188 12.03 7.54 -1.82
CA TYR A 188 12.59 6.37 -1.14
C TYR A 188 12.09 5.07 -1.78
N CYS A 189 10.78 4.91 -1.94
CA CYS A 189 10.19 3.69 -2.54
C CYS A 189 10.67 3.47 -3.98
N VAL A 190 10.67 4.53 -4.81
CA VAL A 190 11.16 4.47 -6.19
C VAL A 190 12.66 4.16 -6.24
N LYS A 191 13.48 4.76 -5.37
CA LYS A 191 14.92 4.48 -5.29
C LYS A 191 15.19 3.03 -4.94
N LEU A 192 14.44 2.47 -3.99
CA LEU A 192 14.58 1.06 -3.61
C LEU A 192 14.18 0.12 -4.76
N GLY A 193 13.09 0.41 -5.48
CA GLY A 193 12.72 -0.36 -6.66
C GLY A 193 13.77 -0.30 -7.77
N ARG A 194 14.31 0.89 -8.05
CA ARG A 194 15.42 1.05 -9.01
C ARG A 194 16.67 0.26 -8.60
N GLN A 195 17.02 0.27 -7.32
CA GLN A 195 18.17 -0.50 -6.81
C GLN A 195 17.98 -2.01 -6.99
N ASN A 196 16.73 -2.50 -6.93
CA ASN A 196 16.40 -3.91 -7.15
C ASN A 196 16.04 -4.25 -8.62
N GLY A 197 16.24 -3.31 -9.56
CA GLY A 197 15.96 -3.55 -10.98
C GLY A 197 14.47 -3.72 -11.32
N ILE A 198 13.56 -3.19 -10.51
CA ILE A 198 12.12 -3.31 -10.74
C ILE A 198 11.71 -2.48 -11.95
N HIS A 199 11.18 -3.16 -12.97
CA HIS A 199 10.70 -2.52 -14.20
C HIS A 199 9.18 -2.53 -14.29
N VAL A 200 8.56 -3.71 -14.22
CA VAL A 200 7.10 -3.89 -14.36
C VAL A 200 6.43 -4.11 -13.01
N THR A 201 5.15 -3.78 -12.92
CA THR A 201 4.31 -4.06 -11.75
C THR A 201 3.14 -4.95 -12.17
N PRO A 202 2.76 -5.96 -11.36
CA PRO A 202 3.37 -6.33 -10.09
C PRO A 202 4.73 -7.01 -10.26
N THR A 203 5.64 -6.81 -9.31
CA THR A 203 6.84 -7.64 -9.12
C THR A 203 6.93 -8.05 -7.65
N CYS A 204 7.15 -9.33 -7.39
CA CYS A 204 7.29 -9.86 -6.03
C CYS A 204 8.76 -10.15 -5.71
N LEU A 205 9.18 -9.82 -4.49
CA LEU A 205 10.46 -10.28 -3.94
C LEU A 205 10.20 -11.21 -2.76
N TRP A 206 10.95 -12.30 -2.70
CA TRP A 206 11.03 -13.16 -1.53
C TRP A 206 12.40 -12.97 -0.89
N ASN A 207 12.42 -12.55 0.38
CA ASN A 207 13.64 -12.29 1.15
C ASN A 207 14.64 -11.37 0.44
N GLY A 208 14.14 -10.40 -0.34
CA GLY A 208 14.95 -9.39 -1.04
C GLY A 208 15.42 -9.80 -2.44
N LEU A 209 15.09 -11.01 -2.93
CA LEU A 209 15.36 -11.43 -4.30
C LEU A 209 14.06 -11.48 -5.12
N VAL A 210 14.13 -11.08 -6.39
CA VAL A 210 12.97 -11.15 -7.30
C VAL A 210 12.53 -12.61 -7.42
N GLU A 211 11.26 -12.87 -7.14
CA GLU A 211 10.65 -14.19 -7.22
C GLU A 211 9.68 -14.22 -8.41
N GLY A 212 10.20 -14.69 -9.55
CA GLY A 212 9.48 -14.72 -10.81
C GLY A 212 8.39 -15.79 -10.89
N SER A 213 8.36 -16.76 -9.96
CA SER A 213 7.30 -17.78 -9.97
C SER A 213 5.95 -17.26 -9.49
N ILE A 214 5.91 -16.16 -8.74
CA ILE A 214 4.67 -15.60 -8.19
C ILE A 214 3.93 -14.85 -9.30
N SER A 215 2.71 -15.31 -9.59
CA SER A 215 1.80 -14.67 -10.53
C SER A 215 0.72 -13.88 -9.81
N SER A 216 0.24 -12.80 -10.45
CA SER A 216 -0.95 -12.05 -10.01
C SER A 216 -2.23 -12.87 -9.99
N SER A 217 -2.21 -14.07 -10.58
CA SER A 217 -3.33 -15.01 -10.60
C SER A 217 -3.19 -16.15 -9.60
N PHE A 218 -2.21 -16.11 -8.69
CA PHE A 218 -2.08 -17.13 -7.64
C PHE A 218 -3.36 -17.22 -6.80
N ASP A 219 -3.96 -18.41 -6.82
CA ASP A 219 -5.02 -18.79 -5.91
C ASP A 219 -4.45 -19.35 -4.60
N GLN A 220 -5.33 -19.82 -3.72
CA GLN A 220 -4.91 -20.35 -2.42
C GLN A 220 -4.04 -21.61 -2.53
N THR A 221 -4.25 -22.46 -3.55
CA THR A 221 -3.47 -23.68 -3.76
C THR A 221 -2.05 -23.33 -4.17
N ALA A 222 -1.89 -22.45 -5.17
CA ALA A 222 -0.58 -21.97 -5.62
C ALA A 222 0.20 -21.28 -4.49
N TRP A 223 -0.47 -20.47 -3.66
CA TRP A 223 0.17 -19.88 -2.48
C TRP A 223 0.62 -20.93 -1.45
N LYS A 224 -0.21 -21.96 -1.18
CA LYS A 224 0.17 -23.05 -0.26
C LYS A 224 1.39 -23.81 -0.77
N GLU A 225 1.43 -24.14 -2.06
CA GLU A 225 2.56 -24.84 -2.69
C GLU A 225 3.85 -24.01 -2.62
N PHE A 226 3.75 -22.72 -2.97
CA PHE A 226 4.87 -21.79 -2.86
C PHE A 226 5.40 -21.72 -1.42
N LEU A 227 4.52 -21.47 -0.44
CA LEU A 227 4.93 -21.37 0.96
C LEU A 227 5.48 -22.69 1.50
N ALA A 228 4.89 -23.84 1.14
CA ALA A 228 5.40 -25.14 1.57
C ALA A 228 6.84 -25.37 1.10
N LYS A 229 7.16 -24.96 -0.13
CA LYS A 229 8.52 -25.05 -0.69
C LYS A 229 9.51 -24.08 -0.04
N GLN A 230 9.06 -22.87 0.30
CA GLN A 230 9.94 -21.81 0.81
C GLN A 230 10.15 -21.86 2.33
N LEU A 231 9.22 -22.50 3.06
CA LEU A 231 9.21 -22.55 4.52
C LEU A 231 9.53 -23.94 5.08
N SER A 232 9.79 -24.93 4.22
CA SER A 232 10.26 -26.27 4.59
C SER A 232 11.61 -26.23 5.27
#